data_AF-A0A821KXW5-F1
#
_entry.id   AF-A0A821KXW5-F1
#
_cell.length_a   1.000
_cell.length_b   1.000
_cell.length_c   1.000
_cell.angle_alpha   90.00
_cell.angle_beta   90.00
_cell.angle_gamma   90.00
#
_symmetry.space_group_name_H-M   'P 1'
#
loop_
_entity.id
_entity.type
_entity.pdbx_description
1 polymer ?
#
loop_
_entity_poly.entity_id
_entity_poly.type
_entity_poly.pdbx_seq_one_letter_code
_entity_poly.pdbx_strand_id
1 'polypeptide(L)'
;SIHELSLFRYATNPNNGTAVCTCKLGYERNNVTGRCTDIDECAMNVSNCNPESSTCNNTIGNYTCDCIAGYQRNNESSCIDIDECLNLINCANYNNTICTNIGGSYECQCSPGYSVGGDRTQPVKNILNTNYSCLQTDYSSDCENQCLYPATCNAATGRCICPIS
;
A
#
# COMPACT_ATOMS: atom_id res chain seq x y z
N SER A 1 11.97 27.69 -33.02
CA SER A 1 12.11 26.23 -33.06
C SER A 1 13.56 25.79 -32.85
N ILE A 2 14.19 26.25 -31.77
CA ILE A 2 15.63 26.10 -31.49
C ILE A 2 15.92 25.01 -30.44
N HIS A 3 14.88 24.45 -29.82
CA HIS A 3 15.00 23.43 -28.77
C HIS A 3 15.36 22.03 -29.33
N GLU A 4 14.96 21.67 -30.55
CA GLU A 4 15.13 20.30 -31.05
C GLU A 4 16.54 19.94 -31.53
N LEU A 5 17.37 20.92 -31.92
CA LEU A 5 18.79 20.67 -32.26
C LEU A 5 19.65 20.44 -31.01
N SER A 6 19.16 20.81 -29.83
CA SER A 6 19.87 20.66 -28.56
C SER A 6 19.80 19.24 -27.98
N LEU A 7 19.07 18.32 -28.62
CA LEU A 7 18.85 16.95 -28.15
C LEU A 7 19.90 15.96 -28.64
N PHE A 8 20.85 16.41 -29.47
CA PHE A 8 21.97 15.60 -29.92
C PHE A 8 23.18 15.75 -28.99
N ARG A 9 23.98 14.70 -28.92
CA ARG A 9 25.31 14.68 -28.32
C ARG A 9 26.32 14.06 -29.26
N TYR A 10 27.57 14.48 -29.13
CA TYR A 10 28.69 13.80 -29.78
C TYR A 10 29.01 12.51 -29.04
N ALA A 11 29.20 11.43 -29.79
CA ALA A 11 29.71 10.16 -29.31
C ALA A 11 30.80 9.67 -30.25
N THR A 12 31.76 8.90 -29.74
CA THR A 12 32.78 8.24 -30.55
C THR A 12 32.44 6.77 -30.69
N ASN A 13 32.57 6.23 -31.90
CA ASN A 13 32.42 4.80 -32.12
C ASN A 13 33.62 4.07 -31.49
N PRO A 14 33.41 3.14 -30.54
CA PRO A 14 34.49 2.48 -29.82
C PRO A 14 35.37 1.58 -30.71
N ASN A 15 34.90 1.19 -31.89
CA ASN A 15 35.60 0.26 -32.77
C ASN A 15 36.57 0.96 -33.75
N ASN A 16 36.27 2.19 -34.17
CA ASN A 16 37.02 2.87 -35.23
C ASN A 16 37.31 4.36 -34.95
N GLY A 17 36.90 4.88 -33.79
CA GLY A 17 37.17 6.26 -33.37
C GLY A 17 36.38 7.33 -34.14
N THR A 18 35.48 6.97 -35.05
CA THR A 18 34.71 7.95 -35.81
C THR A 18 33.72 8.69 -34.92
N ALA A 19 33.66 10.02 -35.05
CA ALA A 19 32.68 10.84 -34.37
C ALA A 19 31.30 10.69 -35.01
N VAL A 20 30.28 10.42 -34.20
CA VAL A 20 28.88 10.27 -34.61
C VAL A 20 27.98 11.12 -33.71
N CYS A 21 26.95 11.72 -34.30
CA CYS A 21 25.90 12.43 -33.57
C CYS A 21 24.80 11.45 -33.16
N THR A 22 24.59 11.29 -31.86
CA THR A 22 23.57 10.42 -31.27
C THR A 22 22.59 11.24 -30.44
N CYS A 23 21.40 10.71 -30.19
CA CYS A 23 20.45 11.35 -29.28
C CYS A 23 20.97 11.32 -27.84
N LYS A 24 20.60 12.34 -27.05
CA LYS A 24 20.84 12.36 -25.60
C LYS A 24 20.11 11.19 -24.91
N LEU A 25 20.47 10.89 -23.67
CA LEU A 25 19.77 9.86 -22.88
C LEU A 25 18.31 10.30 -22.68
N GLY A 26 17.37 9.35 -22.74
CA GLY A 26 15.92 9.63 -22.74
C GLY A 26 15.35 10.05 -24.10
N TYR A 27 16.13 9.97 -25.19
CA TYR A 27 15.68 10.34 -26.53
C TYR A 27 16.05 9.28 -27.57
N GLU A 28 15.15 9.07 -28.53
CA GLU A 28 15.34 8.19 -29.67
C GLU A 28 15.30 8.95 -30.99
N ARG A 29 15.93 8.38 -32.03
CA ARG A 29 15.95 9.00 -33.36
C ARG A 29 14.68 8.60 -34.11
N ASN A 30 13.85 9.57 -34.47
CA ASN A 30 12.72 9.36 -35.34
C ASN A 30 13.19 9.04 -36.78
N ASN A 31 12.76 7.90 -37.32
CA ASN A 31 13.20 7.41 -38.63
C ASN A 31 12.69 8.22 -39.82
N VAL A 32 11.63 9.02 -39.64
CA VAL A 32 11.03 9.84 -40.70
C VAL A 32 11.64 11.25 -40.71
N THR A 33 11.71 11.89 -39.55
CA THR A 33 12.18 13.29 -39.44
C THR A 33 13.68 13.40 -39.21
N GLY A 34 14.34 12.30 -38.82
CA GLY A 34 15.76 12.28 -38.43
C GLY A 34 16.06 13.01 -37.12
N ARG A 35 15.03 13.54 -36.44
CA ARG A 35 15.16 14.31 -35.19
C ARG A 35 15.13 13.39 -33.97
N CYS A 36 15.70 13.85 -32.87
CA CYS A 36 15.54 13.17 -31.59
C CYS A 36 14.19 13.54 -30.98
N THR A 37 13.42 12.52 -30.63
CA THR A 37 12.16 12.64 -29.90
C THR A 37 12.31 11.98 -28.54
N ASP A 38 11.52 12.46 -27.59
CA ASP A 38 11.43 11.89 -26.26
C ASP A 38 11.06 10.40 -26.33
N ILE A 39 11.69 9.58 -25.48
CA ILE A 39 11.30 8.18 -25.28
C ILE A 39 10.23 8.18 -24.20
N ASP A 40 9.08 7.59 -24.47
CA ASP A 40 8.08 7.35 -23.43
C ASP A 40 8.39 6.02 -22.74
N GLU A 41 9.21 6.07 -21.67
CA GLU A 41 9.62 4.85 -20.96
C GLU A 41 8.45 4.12 -20.31
N CYS A 42 7.37 4.84 -19.98
CA CYS A 42 6.15 4.29 -19.40
C CYS A 42 5.34 3.53 -20.45
N ALA A 43 5.13 4.10 -21.64
CA ALA A 43 4.41 3.44 -22.73
C ALA A 43 5.17 2.22 -23.27
N MET A 44 6.50 2.27 -23.24
CA MET A 44 7.36 1.18 -23.70
C MET A 44 7.58 0.09 -22.65
N ASN A 45 7.11 0.27 -21.40
CA ASN A 45 7.36 -0.64 -20.27
C ASN A 45 8.86 -0.91 -20.02
N VAL A 46 9.70 0.11 -20.21
CA VAL A 46 11.16 0.03 -19.96
C VAL A 46 11.61 0.87 -18.77
N SER A 47 10.66 1.53 -18.09
CA SER A 47 10.90 2.21 -16.82
C SER A 47 11.32 1.22 -15.73
N ASN A 48 12.15 1.65 -14.78
CA ASN A 48 12.48 0.86 -13.59
C ASN A 48 11.45 1.04 -12.44
N CYS A 49 10.26 1.58 -12.74
CA CYS A 49 9.21 1.74 -11.74
C CYS A 49 8.64 0.36 -11.33
N ASN A 50 8.36 0.17 -10.04
CA ASN A 50 7.63 -1.01 -9.58
C ASN A 50 6.12 -0.78 -9.76
N PRO A 51 5.43 -1.54 -10.64
CA PRO A 51 4.01 -1.33 -10.90
C PRO A 51 3.10 -1.68 -9.71
N GLU A 52 3.58 -2.44 -8.72
CA GLU A 52 2.81 -2.77 -7.51
C GLU A 52 2.81 -1.65 -6.47
N SER A 53 3.78 -0.74 -6.50
CA SER A 53 3.95 0.33 -5.50
C SER A 53 4.09 1.75 -6.06
N SER A 54 4.13 1.90 -7.39
CA SER A 54 4.33 3.18 -8.05
C SER A 54 3.66 3.30 -9.41
N THR A 55 3.34 4.53 -9.78
CA THR A 55 2.87 4.92 -11.11
C THR A 55 4.02 5.56 -11.88
N CYS A 56 4.23 5.11 -13.11
CA CYS A 56 5.19 5.72 -14.03
C CYS A 56 4.59 6.96 -14.69
N ASN A 57 5.33 8.06 -14.68
CA ASN A 57 4.98 9.32 -15.35
C ASN A 57 6.12 9.71 -16.31
N ASN A 58 5.82 9.74 -17.61
CA ASN A 58 6.80 10.15 -18.61
C ASN A 58 7.04 11.67 -18.53
N THR A 59 8.30 12.08 -18.67
CA THR A 59 8.71 13.49 -18.68
C THR A 59 9.68 13.75 -19.83
N ILE A 60 9.89 15.00 -20.21
CA ILE A 60 10.78 15.29 -21.35
C ILE A 60 12.23 14.94 -21.00
N GLY A 61 12.75 13.88 -21.61
CA GLY A 61 14.09 13.34 -21.49
C GLY A 61 14.32 12.40 -20.31
N ASN A 62 13.27 11.98 -19.59
CA ASN A 62 13.34 11.05 -18.47
C ASN A 62 11.93 10.60 -18.03
N TYR A 63 11.82 9.80 -16.97
CA TYR A 63 10.55 9.48 -16.31
C TYR A 63 10.64 9.67 -14.79
N THR A 64 9.49 9.73 -14.13
CA THR A 64 9.38 9.67 -12.67
C THR A 64 8.52 8.48 -12.25
N CYS A 65 8.86 7.88 -11.11
CA CYS A 65 8.04 6.86 -10.45
C CYS A 65 7.44 7.47 -9.18
N ASP A 66 6.14 7.71 -9.20
CA ASP A 66 5.43 8.31 -8.07
C ASP A 66 4.74 7.21 -7.25
N CYS A 67 4.97 7.20 -5.94
CA CYS A 67 4.42 6.14 -5.08
C CYS A 67 2.90 6.21 -5.05
N ILE A 68 2.25 5.05 -5.14
CA ILE A 68 0.80 4.96 -5.00
C ILE A 68 0.39 5.17 -3.54
N ALA A 69 -0.91 5.36 -3.29
CA ALA A 69 -1.44 5.51 -1.93
C ALA A 69 -1.04 4.30 -1.05
N GLY A 70 -0.68 4.57 0.21
CA GLY A 70 -0.15 3.55 1.14
C GLY A 70 1.35 3.28 1.01
N TYR A 71 2.04 3.93 0.06
CA TYR A 71 3.50 3.80 -0.12
C TYR A 71 4.22 5.14 0.02
N GLN A 72 5.47 5.08 0.47
CA GLN A 72 6.35 6.24 0.63
C GLN A 72 7.72 6.00 -0.03
N ARG A 73 8.38 7.09 -0.45
CA ARG A 73 9.70 7.03 -1.07
C ARG A 73 10.78 6.84 0.01
N ASN A 74 11.62 5.81 -0.16
CA ASN A 74 12.78 5.58 0.69
C ASN A 74 14.02 6.38 0.23
N ASN A 75 15.15 6.25 0.94
CA ASN A 75 16.41 6.93 0.60
C ASN A 75 17.00 6.52 -0.76
N GLU A 76 16.60 5.36 -1.30
CA GLU A 76 17.03 4.82 -2.59
C GLU A 76 16.04 5.17 -3.72
N SER A 77 15.10 6.10 -3.47
CA SER A 77 14.04 6.49 -4.41
C SER A 77 13.07 5.37 -4.82
N SER A 78 13.01 4.29 -4.04
CA SER A 78 12.04 3.20 -4.22
C SER A 78 10.80 3.44 -3.35
N CYS A 79 9.64 2.99 -3.83
CA CYS A 79 8.38 3.06 -3.09
C CYS A 79 8.25 1.85 -2.18
N ILE A 80 8.28 2.10 -0.88
CA ILE A 80 8.11 1.10 0.18
C ILE A 80 6.76 1.29 0.85
N ASP A 81 6.19 0.19 1.29
CA ASP A 81 4.93 0.18 2.03
C ASP A 81 5.04 1.02 3.31
N ILE A 82 4.01 1.81 3.60
CA ILE A 82 3.92 2.56 4.85
C ILE A 82 3.35 1.60 5.90
N ASP A 83 4.15 1.24 6.90
CA ASP A 83 3.64 0.42 7.99
C ASP A 83 2.76 1.28 8.92
N GLU A 84 1.45 1.26 8.69
CA GLU A 84 0.51 2.03 9.50
C GLU A 84 0.37 1.48 10.92
N CYS A 85 0.78 0.24 11.19
CA CYS A 85 0.76 -0.36 12.53
C CYS A 85 1.84 0.22 13.45
N LEU A 86 2.88 0.85 12.91
CA LEU A 86 3.89 1.57 13.71
C LEU A 86 3.33 2.87 14.32
N ASN A 87 2.29 3.45 13.73
CA ASN A 87 1.65 4.65 14.24
C ASN A 87 0.51 4.30 15.19
N LEU A 88 0.67 4.71 16.46
CA LEU A 88 -0.20 4.31 17.57
C LEU A 88 -1.62 4.92 17.56
N ILE A 89 -2.16 5.29 16.40
CA ILE A 89 -3.44 6.00 16.27
C ILE A 89 -4.37 5.28 15.27
N ASN A 90 -3.81 4.49 14.35
CA ASN A 90 -4.53 3.97 13.19
C ASN A 90 -5.54 2.86 13.52
N CYS A 91 -5.32 2.10 14.60
CA CYS A 91 -6.34 1.20 15.16
C CYS A 91 -6.90 1.84 16.43
N ALA A 92 -8.19 2.19 16.41
CA ALA A 92 -8.87 2.87 17.51
C ALA A 92 -8.67 2.12 18.84
N ASN A 93 -8.02 2.76 19.81
CA ASN A 93 -7.79 2.30 21.19
C ASN A 93 -7.28 0.85 21.30
N TYR A 94 -5.96 0.70 21.41
CA TYR A 94 -5.14 -0.52 21.62
C TYR A 94 -5.67 -1.62 22.54
N ASN A 95 -6.68 -1.35 23.35
CA ASN A 95 -7.26 -2.37 24.20
C ASN A 95 -8.01 -3.36 23.30
N ASN A 96 -7.37 -4.52 23.11
CA ASN A 96 -7.95 -5.70 22.48
C ASN A 96 -8.13 -5.59 20.96
N THR A 97 -7.17 -4.95 20.28
CA THR A 97 -7.06 -4.89 18.82
C THR A 97 -5.73 -5.48 18.34
N ILE A 98 -5.75 -6.18 17.21
CA ILE A 98 -4.59 -6.67 16.47
C ILE A 98 -4.50 -5.87 15.17
N CYS A 99 -3.36 -5.23 14.92
CA CYS A 99 -3.05 -4.57 13.64
C CYS A 99 -2.19 -5.50 12.79
N THR A 100 -2.53 -5.63 11.51
CA THR A 100 -1.78 -6.38 10.50
C THR A 100 -1.50 -5.46 9.32
N ASN A 101 -0.23 -5.18 9.09
CA ASN A 101 0.21 -4.38 7.95
C ASN A 101 0.07 -5.20 6.64
N ILE A 102 -0.48 -4.59 5.59
CA ILE A 102 -0.66 -5.23 4.27
C ILE A 102 -0.16 -4.28 3.17
N GLY A 103 0.20 -4.79 1.99
CA GLY A 103 0.68 -3.92 0.91
C GLY A 103 -0.34 -2.83 0.54
N GLY A 104 0.03 -1.55 0.75
CA GLY A 104 -0.75 -0.36 0.49
C GLY A 104 -1.81 -0.03 1.54
N SER A 105 -1.90 -0.76 2.64
CA SER A 105 -2.90 -0.53 3.69
C SER A 105 -2.62 -1.31 4.98
N TYR A 106 -3.60 -1.35 5.88
CA TYR A 106 -3.56 -2.15 7.09
C TYR A 106 -4.94 -2.70 7.39
N GLU A 107 -4.98 -3.87 8.00
CA GLU A 107 -6.19 -4.41 8.62
C GLU A 107 -6.05 -4.32 10.13
N CYS A 108 -7.10 -3.88 10.82
CA CYS A 108 -7.21 -4.21 12.24
C CYS A 108 -8.44 -5.05 12.56
N GLN A 109 -8.24 -5.88 13.57
CA GLN A 109 -9.17 -6.91 14.01
C GLN A 109 -9.24 -6.85 15.53
N CYS A 110 -10.38 -7.21 16.12
CA CYS A 110 -10.42 -7.39 17.56
C CYS A 110 -9.62 -8.64 17.96
N SER A 111 -8.94 -8.57 19.10
CA SER A 111 -8.28 -9.74 19.68
C SER A 111 -9.30 -10.87 19.93
N PRO A 112 -8.87 -12.14 19.98
CA PRO A 112 -9.75 -13.26 20.31
C PRO A 112 -10.57 -12.99 21.59
N GLY A 113 -11.88 -13.22 21.52
CA GLY A 113 -12.81 -12.89 22.62
C GLY A 113 -13.29 -11.44 22.66
N TYR A 114 -13.05 -10.66 21.61
CA TYR A 114 -13.54 -9.29 21.45
C TYR A 114 -14.20 -9.09 20.08
N SER A 115 -15.16 -8.19 20.01
CA SER A 115 -15.88 -7.81 18.79
C SER A 115 -16.12 -6.31 18.76
N VAL A 116 -16.30 -5.73 17.58
CA VAL A 116 -16.65 -4.32 17.44
C VAL A 116 -17.95 -4.02 18.19
N GLY A 117 -17.91 -3.09 19.13
CA GLY A 117 -19.09 -2.55 19.81
C GLY A 117 -19.79 -1.52 18.93
N GLY A 118 -20.94 -1.88 18.36
CA GLY A 118 -21.67 -1.10 17.35
C GLY A 118 -22.43 -2.05 16.42
N ASP A 119 -23.41 -1.56 15.67
CA ASP A 119 -24.35 -2.36 14.86
C ASP A 119 -23.72 -3.59 14.16
N ARG A 120 -24.25 -4.79 14.48
CA ARG A 120 -23.72 -6.13 14.13
C ARG A 120 -23.91 -6.51 12.66
N THR A 121 -24.32 -5.57 11.81
CA THR A 121 -24.73 -5.82 10.42
C THR A 121 -23.61 -5.64 9.40
N GLN A 122 -22.43 -5.18 9.82
CA GLN A 122 -21.32 -4.87 8.92
C GLN A 122 -20.15 -5.85 9.09
N PRO A 123 -19.56 -6.39 8.00
CA PRO A 123 -18.36 -7.21 8.08
C PRO A 123 -17.17 -6.42 8.63
N VAL A 124 -16.39 -7.03 9.54
CA VAL A 124 -15.27 -6.46 10.31
C VAL A 124 -14.12 -5.88 9.45
N LYS A 125 -14.17 -6.05 8.13
CA LYS A 125 -13.10 -5.66 7.20
C LYS A 125 -12.98 -4.16 6.89
N ASN A 126 -13.96 -3.33 7.24
CA ASN A 126 -14.03 -1.94 6.73
C ASN A 126 -14.39 -0.87 7.77
N ILE A 127 -14.15 -1.09 9.06
CA ILE A 127 -14.79 -0.27 10.11
C ILE A 127 -13.84 0.31 11.17
N LEU A 128 -12.58 0.61 10.83
CA LEU A 128 -11.64 1.19 11.82
C LEU A 128 -11.22 2.63 11.58
N ASN A 129 -11.87 3.32 10.63
CA ASN A 129 -11.60 4.74 10.38
C ASN A 129 -12.51 5.72 11.18
N THR A 130 -13.40 5.25 12.07
CA THR A 130 -14.22 6.15 12.92
C THR A 130 -14.75 5.46 14.19
N ASN A 131 -14.28 5.84 15.39
CA ASN A 131 -15.01 5.69 16.67
C ASN A 131 -15.53 4.30 17.14
N TYR A 132 -15.03 3.17 16.62
CA TYR A 132 -15.41 1.84 17.15
C TYR A 132 -14.41 1.34 18.20
N SER A 133 -14.91 0.67 19.24
CA SER A 133 -14.09 0.05 20.28
C SER A 133 -14.32 -1.46 20.28
N CYS A 134 -13.26 -2.25 20.46
CA CYS A 134 -13.36 -3.68 20.65
C CYS A 134 -13.87 -3.96 22.08
N LEU A 135 -15.10 -4.46 22.17
CA LEU A 135 -15.73 -4.87 23.43
C LEU A 135 -15.61 -6.38 23.59
N GLN A 136 -15.39 -6.83 24.83
CA GLN A 136 -15.33 -8.26 25.14
C GLN A 136 -16.63 -8.92 24.67
N THR A 137 -16.52 -10.02 23.91
CA THR A 137 -17.68 -10.82 23.54
C THR A 137 -18.14 -11.56 24.79
N ASP A 138 -19.05 -10.96 25.56
CA ASP A 138 -19.84 -11.66 26.58
C ASP A 138 -20.85 -12.66 25.95
N TYR A 139 -20.84 -12.81 24.62
CA TYR A 139 -21.79 -13.59 23.84
C TYR A 139 -21.13 -14.89 23.34
N SER A 140 -21.06 -15.88 24.22
CA SER A 140 -20.87 -17.26 23.78
C SER A 140 -22.23 -17.86 23.49
N SER A 141 -22.49 -18.25 22.24
CA SER A 141 -23.58 -19.19 21.93
C SER A 141 -23.33 -20.59 22.54
N ASP A 142 -22.15 -20.81 23.13
CA ASP A 142 -21.73 -22.02 23.85
C ASP A 142 -21.20 -21.65 25.25
N CYS A 143 -22.10 -21.30 26.18
CA CYS A 143 -21.70 -21.13 27.59
C CYS A 143 -21.15 -22.45 28.20
N GLU A 144 -21.36 -23.60 27.56
CA GLU A 144 -20.95 -24.93 28.04
C GLU A 144 -19.43 -25.14 28.08
N ASN A 145 -18.66 -24.41 27.26
CA ASN A 145 -17.19 -24.57 27.18
C ASN A 145 -16.40 -23.48 27.91
N GLN A 146 -17.06 -22.57 28.64
CA GLN A 146 -16.42 -21.42 29.31
C GLN A 146 -16.37 -21.53 30.84
N CYS A 147 -17.01 -22.53 31.44
CA CYS A 147 -17.02 -22.72 32.89
C CYS A 147 -16.67 -24.19 33.23
N LEU A 148 -16.03 -24.42 34.39
CA LEU A 148 -15.71 -25.77 34.91
C LEU A 148 -16.97 -26.60 35.26
N TYR A 149 -18.14 -25.95 35.33
CA TYR A 149 -19.44 -26.51 35.63
C TYR A 149 -20.50 -25.91 34.70
N PRO A 150 -21.69 -26.53 34.54
CA PRO A 150 -22.75 -26.01 33.68
C PRO A 150 -23.12 -24.56 34.03
N ALA A 151 -22.96 -23.66 33.07
CA ALA A 151 -23.25 -22.24 33.23
C ALA A 151 -24.72 -21.93 32.92
N THR A 152 -25.30 -20.93 33.57
CA THR A 152 -26.63 -20.42 33.22
C THR A 152 -26.53 -19.14 32.42
N CYS A 153 -27.20 -19.06 31.27
CA CYS A 153 -27.28 -17.83 30.48
C CYS A 153 -28.37 -16.90 31.03
N ASN A 154 -28.02 -15.64 31.29
CA ASN A 154 -29.00 -14.62 31.63
C ASN A 154 -29.75 -14.19 30.36
N ALA A 155 -31.02 -14.58 30.24
CA ALA A 155 -31.83 -14.31 29.04
C ALA A 155 -32.09 -12.82 28.77
N ALA A 156 -31.95 -11.94 29.78
CA ALA A 156 -32.15 -10.50 29.61
C ALA A 156 -30.87 -9.77 29.15
N THR A 157 -29.69 -10.30 29.47
CA THR A 157 -28.40 -9.65 29.19
C THR A 157 -27.51 -10.42 28.24
N GLY A 158 -27.83 -11.69 27.95
CA GLY A 158 -27.04 -12.61 27.13
C GLY A 158 -25.73 -13.05 27.79
N ARG A 159 -25.55 -12.81 29.09
CA ARG A 159 -24.31 -13.13 29.83
C ARG A 159 -24.32 -14.55 30.40
N CYS A 160 -23.21 -15.27 30.27
CA CYS A 160 -23.00 -16.54 30.98
C CYS A 160 -22.71 -16.25 32.47
N ILE A 161 -23.40 -16.95 33.37
CA ILE A 161 -23.16 -16.94 34.81
C ILE A 161 -22.51 -18.29 35.15
N CYS A 162 -21.19 -18.28 35.41
CA CYS A 162 -20.49 -19.46 35.94
C CYS A 162 -20.74 -19.57 37.45
N PRO A 163 -21.14 -20.75 37.98
CA PRO A 163 -21.16 -20.97 39.41
C PRO A 163 -19.73 -21.05 39.96
N ILE A 164 -19.45 -20.26 41.00
CA ILE A 164 -18.21 -20.34 41.78
C ILE A 164 -18.38 -21.48 42.80
N SER A 165 -17.42 -22.40 42.86
CA SER A 165 -17.30 -23.37 43.97
C SER A 165 -16.78 -22.70 45.23
#